data_AF-A0A969Q5C4-F1
#
_entry.id   AF-A0A969Q5C4-F1
#
_cell.length_a   1.000
_cell.length_b   1.000
_cell.length_c   1.000
_cell.angle_alpha   90.00
_cell.angle_beta   90.00
_cell.angle_gamma   90.00
#
_symmetry.space_group_name_H-M   'P 1'
#
loop_
_entity.id
_entity.type
_entity.pdbx_description
1 polymer ?
#
loop_
_entity_poly.entity_id
_entity_poly.type
_entity_poly.pdbx_seq_one_letter_code
_entity_poly.pdbx_strand_id
1 'polypeptide(L)'
;MLVTPYISNTAINGNYTYRVLQDTNSDQIENGTENGIGAIAIQPRTRGNWTTPNTTNMTGRVNRITDNGTSVAVSFLDKGIFNGRESMSVRVLDLDLDLLRRNAINGETWLPYSGVIYAFREDAIREDGIARPAASAGGSCDTATEIVTATCRMDAVTANPVDPPLNTTTGISPKPVDFYADPDRRPHGFRLRKGSDLRRDPVPPPDFALRGLAFISDNSVYIQGDDSAFNLHAADTSVPNPPNSCSTNTTPIEEFCETLPPDSWSNFYTRSTLNPRFARRGDTWRPAEIIADAISILSPNFDDGSIAEGIRRLNIGATNSSYRNLNAPGTGGSAGDANRSWVRENGSISNDVNAALPIKIARNGFPLYCVNTTGNDSGNLPNPNSCPSAPLPLGSTLREQAFGRESDALPFGFTTRPNGGTNRAYMTFEDGKALSVPPNNVRINATIVSGTVPSRGGQSYGGMHNFPRFLENWSGRNLHIAGAFIQLNFSTSATAPFDQEKRGNNAGQDGWEPNNTLTDAQRAPTESIRYYEAPLRRWGYDVGLQYAPAGPVASRFVTPSNTRSEFYRELPLEDPYVRRLRCATVSGVRVDPDPQLTCP
;
A
#
# COMPACT_ATOMS: atom_id res chain seq x y z
N MET A 1 -16.12 -7.77 26.41
CA MET A 1 -15.41 -8.95 26.92
C MET A 1 -14.04 -8.94 26.25
N LEU A 2 -13.00 -8.48 26.95
CA LEU A 2 -11.65 -8.33 26.40
C LEU A 2 -11.02 -9.72 26.31
N VAL A 3 -10.79 -10.21 25.10
CA VAL A 3 -10.09 -11.48 24.89
C VAL A 3 -8.60 -11.20 25.04
N THR A 4 -8.02 -11.69 26.14
CA THR A 4 -6.57 -11.75 26.34
C THR A 4 -5.93 -12.61 25.24
N PRO A 5 -4.86 -12.16 24.55
CA PRO A 5 -4.14 -12.99 23.61
C PRO A 5 -3.39 -14.09 24.38
N TYR A 6 -3.88 -15.32 24.31
CA TYR A 6 -3.20 -16.49 24.90
C TYR A 6 -2.18 -17.05 23.92
N ILE A 7 -0.90 -17.01 24.27
CA ILE A 7 0.10 -17.95 23.76
C ILE A 7 -0.16 -19.26 24.51
N SER A 8 -0.70 -20.28 23.85
CA SER A 8 -0.79 -21.61 24.44
C SER A 8 0.60 -22.22 24.59
N ASN A 9 0.83 -22.95 25.68
CA ASN A 9 2.11 -23.59 26.03
C ASN A 9 2.61 -24.63 25.01
N THR A 10 1.86 -24.89 23.94
CA THR A 10 2.21 -25.79 22.84
C THR A 10 2.82 -25.07 21.63
N ALA A 11 2.95 -23.74 21.65
CA ALA A 11 3.59 -22.99 20.57
C ALA A 11 5.10 -23.31 20.47
N ILE A 12 5.68 -23.22 19.27
CA ILE A 12 7.11 -23.46 18.97
C ILE A 12 8.04 -22.58 19.81
N ASN A 13 7.52 -21.50 20.42
CA ASN A 13 8.23 -20.63 21.37
C ASN A 13 7.67 -20.66 22.80
N GLY A 14 6.84 -21.64 23.18
CA GLY A 14 6.20 -21.73 24.50
C GLY A 14 7.19 -21.89 25.67
N ASN A 15 8.44 -22.26 25.38
CA ASN A 15 9.53 -22.36 26.35
C ASN A 15 10.43 -21.12 26.39
N TYR A 16 10.21 -20.12 25.52
CA TYR A 16 10.90 -18.84 25.58
C TYR A 16 10.03 -17.86 26.38
N THR A 17 10.38 -17.66 27.64
CA THR A 17 9.80 -16.58 28.45
C THR A 17 10.39 -15.26 27.94
N TYR A 18 9.54 -14.38 27.42
CA TYR A 18 9.94 -13.00 27.18
C TYR A 18 10.33 -12.40 28.53
N ARG A 19 11.62 -12.08 28.72
CA ARG A 19 12.09 -11.43 29.93
C ARG A 19 11.72 -9.96 29.87
N VAL A 20 10.89 -9.50 30.80
CA VAL A 20 10.67 -8.06 31.01
C VAL A 20 12.03 -7.42 31.35
N LEU A 21 12.45 -6.44 30.54
CA LEU A 21 13.75 -5.80 30.72
C LEU A 21 13.69 -4.86 31.93
N GLN A 22 14.60 -5.03 32.89
CA GLN A 22 14.65 -4.24 34.12
C GLN A 22 13.42 -4.40 35.02
N ASP A 23 12.84 -5.61 35.01
CA ASP A 23 11.84 -6.10 35.95
C ASP A 23 12.36 -6.04 37.39
N THR A 24 12.06 -4.93 38.07
CA THR A 24 12.72 -4.57 39.34
C THR A 24 12.09 -5.30 40.53
N ASN A 25 10.85 -5.78 40.37
CA ASN A 25 10.11 -6.56 41.36
C ASN A 25 10.04 -8.06 40.99
N SER A 26 10.55 -8.46 39.82
CA SER A 26 10.61 -9.84 39.33
C SER A 26 9.24 -10.52 39.18
N ASP A 27 8.18 -9.75 38.98
CA ASP A 27 6.81 -10.26 38.85
C ASP A 27 6.43 -10.60 37.40
N GLN A 28 7.33 -10.33 36.44
CA GLN A 28 7.12 -10.50 35.00
C GLN A 28 5.99 -9.63 34.43
N ILE A 29 5.62 -8.54 35.12
CA ILE A 29 4.57 -7.60 34.74
C ILE A 29 5.16 -6.20 34.71
N GLU A 30 5.22 -5.58 33.53
CA GLU A 30 5.54 -4.15 33.45
C GLU A 30 4.33 -3.32 33.90
N ASN A 31 4.41 -2.67 35.06
CA ASN A 31 3.29 -1.98 35.71
C ASN A 31 3.50 -0.46 35.88
N GLY A 32 4.50 0.11 35.20
CA GLY A 32 4.78 1.54 35.20
C GLY A 32 5.40 2.08 36.49
N THR A 33 5.63 1.23 37.50
CA THR A 33 6.47 1.54 38.67
C THR A 33 7.90 0.98 38.55
N GLU A 34 8.17 0.10 37.58
CA GLU A 34 9.53 -0.32 37.25
C GLU A 34 10.31 0.74 36.45
N ASN A 35 11.64 0.68 36.60
CA ASN A 35 12.57 1.57 35.89
C ASN A 35 12.68 1.23 34.38
N GLY A 36 12.13 0.08 33.95
CA GLY A 36 12.15 -0.43 32.58
C GLY A 36 11.37 0.45 31.62
N ILE A 37 10.14 0.84 31.96
CA ILE A 37 9.34 1.82 31.20
C ILE A 37 10.01 3.20 31.17
N GLY A 38 10.79 3.58 32.17
CA GLY A 38 11.52 4.86 32.17
C GLY A 38 12.71 4.87 31.19
N ALA A 39 13.31 3.71 30.92
CA ALA A 39 14.38 3.53 29.93
C ALA A 39 13.84 3.20 28.51
N ILE A 40 12.67 2.58 28.42
CA ILE A 40 11.89 2.36 27.18
C ILE A 40 10.97 3.54 26.88
N ALA A 41 10.87 4.51 27.79
CA ALA A 41 10.38 5.83 27.44
C ALA A 41 11.31 6.31 26.34
N ILE A 42 10.78 6.36 25.12
CA ILE A 42 11.31 7.18 24.05
C ILE A 42 11.17 8.60 24.60
N GLN A 43 12.08 9.00 25.50
CA GLN A 43 12.33 10.40 25.81
C GLN A 43 12.67 10.96 24.45
N PRO A 44 11.73 11.67 23.78
CA PRO A 44 12.02 12.22 22.48
C PRO A 44 13.27 13.06 22.72
N ARG A 45 14.32 12.88 21.90
CA ARG A 45 15.47 13.81 21.99
C ARG A 45 14.87 15.20 22.05
N THR A 46 15.23 15.98 23.07
CA THR A 46 14.69 17.31 23.30
C THR A 46 15.10 18.21 22.15
N ARG A 47 14.34 18.13 21.04
CA ARG A 47 14.51 18.92 19.84
C ARG A 47 13.60 20.12 20.02
N GLY A 48 14.20 21.27 20.34
CA GLY A 48 13.49 22.44 20.87
C GLY A 48 12.42 23.01 19.92
N ASN A 49 12.63 22.96 18.60
CA ASN A 49 11.68 23.45 17.60
C ASN A 49 11.77 22.60 16.34
N TRP A 50 11.10 21.45 16.31
CA TRP A 50 10.95 20.68 15.08
C TRP A 50 9.61 20.93 14.40
N THR A 51 9.60 20.99 13.07
CA THR A 51 8.41 21.11 12.24
C THR A 51 8.45 20.09 11.11
N THR A 52 7.29 19.55 10.76
CA THR A 52 7.13 18.74 9.55
C THR A 52 7.22 19.63 8.32
N PRO A 53 7.73 19.13 7.18
CA PRO A 53 7.68 19.86 5.92
C PRO A 53 6.24 20.27 5.59
N ASN A 54 6.05 21.51 5.13
CA ASN A 54 4.76 22.05 4.70
C ASN A 54 4.73 22.40 3.20
N THR A 55 5.74 21.95 2.45
CA THR A 55 5.89 22.24 1.02
C THR A 55 5.31 21.12 0.18
N THR A 56 4.57 21.47 -0.87
CA THR A 56 3.92 20.53 -1.81
C THR A 56 4.86 19.94 -2.86
N ASN A 57 6.08 20.48 -3.03
CA ASN A 57 7.07 19.97 -3.97
C ASN A 57 8.12 19.12 -3.25
N MET A 58 7.96 17.79 -3.23
CA MET A 58 8.96 16.90 -2.63
C MET A 58 9.30 15.70 -3.51
N THR A 59 9.78 15.95 -4.72
CA THR A 59 10.36 14.91 -5.57
C THR A 59 11.60 14.29 -4.90
N GLY A 60 11.62 12.96 -4.76
CA GLY A 60 12.83 12.16 -4.50
C GLY A 60 13.43 12.20 -3.09
N ARG A 61 12.68 12.58 -2.04
CA ARG A 61 13.28 12.82 -0.72
C ARG A 61 13.04 11.73 0.33
N VAL A 62 14.17 11.34 0.93
CA VAL A 62 14.32 10.76 2.28
C VAL A 62 13.34 11.42 3.26
N ASN A 63 12.83 10.65 4.22
CA ASN A 63 12.02 11.15 5.32
C ASN A 63 12.74 12.31 6.04
N ARG A 64 12.17 13.51 5.99
CA ARG A 64 12.85 14.75 6.44
C ARG A 64 11.95 15.58 7.35
N ILE A 65 12.54 16.11 8.41
CA ILE A 65 11.95 17.13 9.29
C ILE A 65 12.83 18.38 9.26
N THR A 66 12.32 19.51 9.75
CA THR A 66 13.14 20.67 10.09
C THR A 66 13.28 20.73 11.60
N ASP A 67 14.51 20.84 12.12
CA ASP A 67 14.82 20.99 13.53
C ASP A 67 15.71 22.23 13.72
N ASN A 68 15.19 23.25 14.41
CA ASN A 68 15.85 24.55 14.56
C ASN A 68 16.33 25.15 13.23
N GLY A 69 15.50 25.09 12.19
CA GLY A 69 15.81 25.57 10.84
C GLY A 69 16.73 24.66 10.01
N THR A 70 17.30 23.61 10.60
CA THR A 70 18.15 22.64 9.91
C THR A 70 17.31 21.44 9.50
N SER A 71 17.48 20.93 8.29
CA SER A 71 16.76 19.72 7.93
C SER A 71 17.47 18.46 8.37
N VAL A 72 16.71 17.51 8.89
CA VAL A 72 17.21 16.25 9.43
C VAL A 72 16.46 15.10 8.77
N ALA A 73 17.20 14.11 8.31
CA ALA A 73 16.65 12.85 7.83
C ALA A 73 16.29 11.94 9.01
N VAL A 74 15.13 11.28 8.96
CA VAL A 74 14.62 10.40 10.03
C VAL A 74 14.20 9.06 9.46
N SER A 75 14.47 7.96 10.16
CA SER A 75 14.16 6.62 9.63
C SER A 75 12.66 6.34 9.54
N PHE A 76 11.87 6.96 10.43
CA PHE A 76 10.43 6.78 10.53
C PHE A 76 9.72 8.14 10.43
N LEU A 77 8.72 8.23 9.55
CA LEU A 77 7.89 9.44 9.41
C LEU A 77 6.48 9.04 8.98
N ASP A 78 5.48 9.36 9.79
CA ASP A 78 4.08 9.14 9.41
C ASP A 78 3.59 10.23 8.46
N LYS A 79 2.95 9.81 7.37
CA LYS A 79 2.49 10.68 6.28
C LYS A 79 1.08 10.32 5.85
N GLY A 80 0.36 11.31 5.33
CA GLY A 80 -0.95 11.10 4.70
C GLY A 80 -0.83 11.04 3.19
N ILE A 81 -1.41 10.03 2.56
CA ILE A 81 -1.56 9.91 1.10
C ILE A 81 -3.04 9.70 0.78
N PHE A 82 -3.45 10.03 -0.44
CA PHE A 82 -4.77 9.64 -0.92
C PHE A 82 -4.68 8.32 -1.69
N ASN A 83 -5.41 7.31 -1.22
CA ASN A 83 -5.54 6.05 -1.93
C ASN A 83 -6.80 6.12 -2.81
N GLY A 84 -6.60 6.29 -4.12
CA GLY A 84 -7.69 6.41 -5.09
C GLY A 84 -8.57 5.17 -5.25
N ARG A 85 -8.04 3.98 -4.93
CA ARG A 85 -8.86 2.75 -4.90
C ARG A 85 -9.79 2.76 -3.71
N GLU A 86 -9.24 3.11 -2.54
CA GLU A 86 -10.02 3.21 -1.30
C GLU A 86 -10.89 4.48 -1.25
N SER A 87 -10.70 5.41 -2.18
CA SER A 87 -11.34 6.73 -2.24
C SER A 87 -11.24 7.52 -0.94
N MET A 88 -10.12 7.38 -0.22
CA MET A 88 -9.93 8.04 1.07
C MET A 88 -8.46 8.41 1.35
N SER A 89 -8.29 9.36 2.27
CA SER A 89 -6.98 9.69 2.83
C SER A 89 -6.55 8.60 3.81
N VAL A 90 -5.37 8.03 3.60
CA VAL A 90 -4.78 6.99 4.46
C VAL A 90 -3.46 7.46 5.04
N ARG A 91 -3.12 6.97 6.24
CA ARG A 91 -1.83 7.22 6.87
C ARG A 91 -0.88 6.06 6.58
N VAL A 92 0.34 6.39 6.23
CA VAL A 92 1.44 5.43 6.04
C VAL A 92 2.61 5.84 6.92
N LEU A 93 3.11 4.90 7.72
CA LEU A 93 4.39 5.08 8.39
C LEU A 93 5.48 4.77 7.37
N ASP A 94 6.22 5.78 6.91
CA ASP A 94 7.35 5.58 6.03
C ASP A 94 8.52 4.99 6.81
N LEU A 95 9.03 3.86 6.35
CA LEU A 95 10.28 3.25 6.80
C LEU A 95 11.34 3.50 5.73
N ASP A 96 12.33 4.31 6.06
CA ASP A 96 13.51 4.54 5.22
C ASP A 96 14.54 3.43 5.45
N LEU A 97 14.54 2.44 4.57
CA LEU A 97 15.34 1.22 4.73
C LEU A 97 16.85 1.51 4.61
N ASP A 98 17.28 2.52 3.85
CA ASP A 98 18.68 2.93 3.76
C ASP A 98 19.17 3.56 5.08
N LEU A 99 18.34 4.36 5.75
CA LEU A 99 18.67 4.83 7.09
C LEU A 99 18.65 3.70 8.11
N LEU A 100 17.70 2.77 8.05
CA LEU A 100 17.62 1.64 9.00
C LEU A 100 18.80 0.68 8.87
N ARG A 101 19.30 0.46 7.65
CA ARG A 101 20.42 -0.46 7.41
C ARG A 101 21.79 0.14 7.72
N ARG A 102 21.94 1.47 7.74
CA ARG A 102 23.21 2.19 7.97
C ARG A 102 23.40 2.74 9.38
N ASN A 103 22.30 3.08 10.06
CA ASN A 103 22.38 3.67 11.39
C ASN A 103 22.30 2.58 12.45
N ALA A 104 23.26 2.61 13.39
CA ALA A 104 23.36 1.63 14.46
C ALA A 104 23.16 2.24 15.85
N ILE A 105 22.57 1.46 16.74
CA ILE A 105 22.53 1.71 18.19
C ILE A 105 23.35 0.59 18.84
N ASN A 106 24.36 0.95 19.62
CA ASN A 106 25.26 0.00 20.27
C ASN A 106 25.90 -1.03 19.30
N GLY A 107 26.20 -0.60 18.07
CA GLY A 107 26.79 -1.45 17.03
C GLY A 107 25.80 -2.31 16.23
N GLU A 108 24.51 -2.30 16.60
CA GLU A 108 23.46 -3.02 15.88
C GLU A 108 22.59 -2.07 15.05
N THR A 109 22.41 -2.39 13.77
CA THR A 109 21.53 -1.61 12.87
C THR A 109 20.07 -1.87 13.17
N TRP A 110 19.19 -0.93 12.81
CA TRP A 110 17.74 -1.12 13.00
C TRP A 110 17.16 -2.24 12.13
N LEU A 111 17.81 -2.57 11.01
CA LEU A 111 17.52 -3.77 10.24
C LEU A 111 18.14 -4.98 10.97
N PRO A 112 17.35 -5.86 11.62
CA PRO A 112 17.86 -6.85 12.59
C PRO A 112 18.57 -8.03 11.92
N TYR A 113 19.44 -8.75 12.66
CA TYR A 113 20.16 -9.92 12.12
C TYR A 113 19.22 -11.08 11.76
N SER A 114 18.06 -11.13 12.42
CA SER A 114 16.98 -12.05 12.08
C SER A 114 16.42 -11.76 10.69
N GLY A 115 16.52 -10.52 10.21
CA GLY A 115 15.83 -10.03 9.02
C GLY A 115 14.33 -9.84 9.22
N VAL A 116 13.75 -10.14 10.38
CA VAL A 116 12.29 -10.13 10.58
C VAL A 116 11.84 -8.85 11.27
N ILE A 117 10.85 -8.19 10.69
CA ILE A 117 10.15 -7.04 11.25
C ILE A 117 8.66 -7.40 11.34
N TYR A 118 8.12 -7.37 12.56
CA TYR A 118 6.68 -7.39 12.79
C TYR A 118 6.21 -5.96 13.02
N ALA A 119 5.20 -5.53 12.29
CA ALA A 119 4.70 -4.17 12.34
C ALA A 119 3.17 -4.20 12.40
N PHE A 120 2.61 -3.43 13.33
CA PHE A 120 1.16 -3.28 13.50
C PHE A 120 0.83 -1.82 13.83
N ARG A 121 -0.33 -1.36 13.39
CA ARG A 121 -0.89 -0.04 13.68
C ARG A 121 -2.21 -0.21 14.40
N GLU A 122 -2.26 0.29 15.62
CA GLU A 122 -3.49 0.34 16.43
C GLU A 122 -4.50 1.40 15.93
N ASP A 123 -4.04 2.38 15.15
CA ASP A 123 -4.92 3.37 14.53
C ASP A 123 -5.50 2.93 13.19
N ALA A 124 -5.06 1.77 12.66
CA ALA A 124 -5.69 1.11 11.53
C ALA A 124 -6.93 0.33 11.99
N ILE A 125 -7.98 0.37 11.18
CA ILE A 125 -9.26 -0.27 11.49
C ILE A 125 -9.67 -1.10 10.29
N ARG A 126 -9.82 -2.40 10.54
CA ARG A 126 -10.32 -3.38 9.58
C ARG A 126 -11.84 -3.25 9.44
N GLU A 127 -12.35 -3.52 8.26
CA GLU A 127 -13.79 -3.42 7.97
C GLU A 127 -14.62 -4.44 8.75
N ASP A 128 -14.10 -5.65 8.93
CA ASP A 128 -14.73 -6.70 9.74
C ASP A 128 -14.65 -6.41 11.26
N GLY A 129 -13.84 -5.44 11.68
CA GLY A 129 -13.76 -4.95 13.05
C GLY A 129 -14.74 -3.82 13.37
N ILE A 130 -15.39 -3.24 12.36
CA ILE A 130 -16.42 -2.21 12.55
C ILE A 130 -17.75 -2.93 12.75
N ALA A 131 -18.54 -2.54 13.74
CA ALA A 131 -19.84 -3.13 13.97
C ALA A 131 -20.87 -2.06 14.33
N ARG A 132 -22.01 -2.10 13.63
CA ARG A 132 -23.22 -1.31 13.89
C ARG A 132 -24.40 -2.26 14.15
N PRO A 133 -25.53 -1.77 14.68
CA PRO A 133 -26.74 -2.59 14.81
C PRO A 133 -27.12 -3.23 13.48
N ALA A 134 -27.56 -4.50 13.53
CA ALA A 134 -27.97 -5.19 12.31
C ALA A 134 -29.24 -4.56 11.71
N ALA A 135 -29.30 -4.47 10.37
CA ALA A 135 -30.47 -3.97 9.65
C ALA A 135 -31.74 -4.82 9.92
N SER A 136 -31.56 -6.09 10.26
CA SER A 136 -32.62 -6.99 10.69
C SER A 136 -32.08 -8.05 11.67
N ALA A 137 -32.91 -8.48 12.63
CA ALA A 137 -32.52 -9.44 13.67
C ALA A 137 -32.46 -10.91 13.20
N GLY A 138 -32.76 -11.21 11.93
CA GLY A 138 -32.92 -12.59 11.44
C GLY A 138 -32.72 -12.80 9.94
N GLY A 139 -32.00 -11.91 9.24
CA GLY A 139 -31.66 -12.09 7.83
C GLY A 139 -30.51 -13.09 7.63
N SER A 140 -30.55 -13.86 6.54
CA SER A 140 -29.44 -14.65 6.02
C SER A 140 -28.74 -13.87 4.91
N CYS A 141 -27.41 -13.74 4.98
CA CYS A 141 -26.58 -13.05 3.98
C CYS A 141 -25.48 -13.99 3.47
N ASP A 142 -25.85 -15.25 3.25
CA ASP A 142 -24.94 -16.37 3.00
C ASP A 142 -24.83 -16.72 1.51
N THR A 143 -25.70 -16.15 0.67
CA THR A 143 -25.70 -16.37 -0.78
C THR A 143 -25.45 -15.07 -1.55
N ALA A 144 -24.93 -15.19 -2.77
CA ALA A 144 -24.71 -14.05 -3.66
C ALA A 144 -26.00 -13.27 -3.99
N THR A 145 -27.16 -13.95 -3.98
CA THR A 145 -28.46 -13.29 -4.19
C THR A 145 -28.92 -12.51 -2.96
N GLU A 146 -28.62 -12.98 -1.75
CA GLU A 146 -28.98 -12.29 -0.52
C GLU A 146 -28.12 -11.04 -0.31
N ILE A 147 -26.83 -11.10 -0.63
CA ILE A 147 -25.86 -10.03 -0.33
C ILE A 147 -26.17 -8.69 -1.02
N VAL A 148 -26.92 -8.72 -2.12
CA VAL A 148 -27.34 -7.52 -2.85
C VAL A 148 -28.62 -6.90 -2.32
N THR A 149 -29.31 -7.53 -1.36
CA THR A 149 -30.56 -7.02 -0.77
C THR A 149 -30.33 -5.91 0.25
N ALA A 150 -31.34 -5.06 0.46
CA ALA A 150 -31.23 -3.95 1.41
C ALA A 150 -30.95 -4.39 2.86
N THR A 151 -31.32 -5.62 3.25
CA THR A 151 -31.04 -6.17 4.58
C THR A 151 -29.61 -6.67 4.75
N CYS A 152 -28.90 -6.93 3.65
CA CYS A 152 -27.54 -7.49 3.64
C CYS A 152 -26.48 -6.51 3.13
N ARG A 153 -26.89 -5.28 2.80
CA ARG A 153 -25.97 -4.18 2.58
C ARG A 153 -25.79 -3.42 3.87
N MET A 154 -24.59 -2.90 4.05
CA MET A 154 -24.35 -1.85 5.03
C MET A 154 -25.20 -0.61 4.68
N ASP A 155 -25.39 0.27 5.66
CA ASP A 155 -25.77 1.66 5.48
C ASP A 155 -25.05 2.48 6.56
N ALA A 156 -24.03 3.21 6.15
CA ALA A 156 -23.17 3.97 7.05
C ALA A 156 -23.57 5.46 7.16
N VAL A 157 -24.54 5.95 6.39
CA VAL A 157 -24.74 7.40 6.17
C VAL A 157 -26.10 7.91 6.62
N THR A 158 -27.09 7.05 6.81
CA THR A 158 -28.39 7.49 7.36
C THR A 158 -28.31 7.85 8.84
N ALA A 159 -29.39 8.46 9.36
CA ALA A 159 -29.48 8.83 10.77
C ALA A 159 -29.42 7.63 11.73
N ASN A 160 -29.70 6.42 11.24
CA ASN A 160 -29.58 5.16 11.98
C ASN A 160 -28.72 4.18 11.18
N PRO A 161 -27.38 4.32 11.23
CA PRO A 161 -26.48 3.44 10.50
C PRO A 161 -26.67 1.97 10.91
N VAL A 162 -26.68 1.07 9.93
CA VAL A 162 -26.88 -0.36 10.11
C VAL A 162 -25.87 -1.19 9.33
N ASP A 163 -25.57 -2.36 9.86
CA ASP A 163 -24.73 -3.36 9.20
C ASP A 163 -25.56 -4.59 8.80
N PRO A 164 -25.10 -5.41 7.84
CA PRO A 164 -25.71 -6.70 7.58
C PRO A 164 -25.67 -7.61 8.81
N PRO A 165 -26.67 -8.50 8.99
CA PRO A 165 -26.64 -9.49 10.06
C PRO A 165 -25.40 -10.40 9.93
N LEU A 166 -24.80 -10.73 11.06
CA LEU A 166 -23.70 -11.69 11.12
C LEU A 166 -24.22 -13.09 10.79
N ASN A 167 -23.40 -13.90 10.13
CA ASN A 167 -23.71 -15.32 9.96
C ASN A 167 -23.87 -15.97 11.34
N THR A 168 -25.01 -16.60 11.60
CA THR A 168 -25.36 -17.16 12.92
C THR A 168 -24.52 -18.38 13.31
N THR A 169 -23.87 -19.03 12.34
CA THR A 169 -23.02 -20.21 12.54
C THR A 169 -21.55 -19.82 12.72
N THR A 170 -21.03 -18.92 11.88
CA THR A 170 -19.60 -18.56 11.84
C THR A 170 -19.28 -17.25 12.54
N GLY A 171 -20.28 -16.40 12.81
CA GLY A 171 -20.09 -15.05 13.34
C GLY A 171 -19.44 -14.07 12.34
N ILE A 172 -19.25 -14.49 11.08
CA ILE A 172 -18.57 -13.68 10.06
C ILE A 172 -19.51 -12.60 9.54
N SER A 173 -18.98 -11.37 9.43
CA SER A 173 -19.66 -10.26 8.79
C SER A 173 -19.49 -10.32 7.26
N PRO A 174 -20.55 -10.13 6.46
CA PRO A 174 -20.44 -10.03 5.01
C PRO A 174 -20.00 -8.64 4.52
N LYS A 175 -19.74 -7.67 5.41
CA LYS A 175 -19.32 -6.32 5.00
C LYS A 175 -18.10 -6.26 4.08
N PRO A 176 -16.99 -6.99 4.33
CA PRO A 176 -15.82 -6.96 3.43
C PRO A 176 -16.12 -7.36 1.97
N VAL A 177 -17.28 -7.97 1.73
CA VAL A 177 -17.76 -8.36 0.40
C VAL A 177 -18.94 -7.53 -0.11
N ASP A 178 -19.26 -6.41 0.53
CA ASP A 178 -20.26 -5.42 0.07
C ASP A 178 -19.71 -4.55 -1.08
N PHE A 179 -20.57 -4.15 -1.99
CA PHE A 179 -20.22 -3.46 -3.25
C PHE A 179 -19.54 -2.10 -3.05
N TYR A 180 -19.65 -1.56 -1.86
CA TYR A 180 -18.90 -0.41 -1.41
C TYR A 180 -18.34 -0.74 -0.02
N ALA A 181 -17.12 -0.29 0.22
CA ALA A 181 -16.43 -0.62 1.45
C ALA A 181 -16.77 0.40 2.56
N ASP A 182 -16.66 -0.02 3.82
CA ASP A 182 -17.06 0.77 5.00
C ASP A 182 -16.28 2.09 5.10
N PRO A 183 -16.94 3.27 5.13
CA PRO A 183 -16.23 4.55 5.19
C PRO A 183 -15.48 4.79 6.51
N ASP A 184 -15.84 4.08 7.58
CA ASP A 184 -15.17 4.18 8.89
C ASP A 184 -13.88 3.34 8.95
N ARG A 185 -13.60 2.54 7.92
CA ARG A 185 -12.36 1.77 7.82
C ARG A 185 -11.16 2.72 7.78
N ARG A 186 -10.05 2.25 8.33
CA ARG A 186 -8.78 3.00 8.30
C ARG A 186 -7.73 2.07 7.73
N PRO A 187 -7.61 1.97 6.40
CA PRO A 187 -6.62 1.13 5.73
C PRO A 187 -5.24 1.79 5.78
N HIS A 188 -4.89 2.27 6.97
CA HIS A 188 -3.58 2.80 7.31
C HIS A 188 -2.57 1.66 7.29
N GLY A 189 -1.31 2.01 7.11
CA GLY A 189 -0.29 1.00 6.89
C GLY A 189 1.13 1.51 6.99
N PHE A 190 2.01 0.80 6.33
CA PHE A 190 3.45 1.07 6.28
C PHE A 190 3.89 1.27 4.85
N ARG A 191 4.90 2.13 4.64
CA ARG A 191 5.52 2.28 3.33
C ARG A 191 7.01 2.03 3.42
N LEU A 192 7.47 1.03 2.68
CA LEU A 192 8.88 0.68 2.55
C LEU A 192 9.51 1.55 1.47
N ARG A 193 10.50 2.35 1.87
CA ARG A 193 11.18 3.34 1.04
C ARG A 193 12.68 3.16 1.09
N LYS A 194 13.37 3.71 0.09
CA LYS A 194 14.84 3.68 -0.03
C LYS A 194 15.42 2.26 0.17
N GLY A 195 14.71 1.28 -0.39
CA GLY A 195 15.00 -0.15 -0.24
C GLY A 195 15.73 -0.77 -1.42
N SER A 196 16.41 0.02 -2.27
CA SER A 196 17.13 -0.51 -3.44
C SER A 196 18.27 -1.47 -3.05
N ASP A 197 18.88 -1.25 -1.87
CA ASP A 197 19.86 -2.14 -1.24
C ASP A 197 19.38 -2.47 0.19
N LEU A 198 19.23 -3.77 0.49
CA LEU A 198 18.79 -4.26 1.80
C LEU A 198 19.95 -4.80 2.65
N ARG A 199 21.20 -4.65 2.18
CA ARG A 199 22.36 -5.08 2.95
C ARG A 199 22.59 -4.17 4.15
N ARG A 200 22.87 -4.78 5.28
CA ARG A 200 23.29 -4.07 6.48
C ARG A 200 24.68 -3.44 6.29
N ASP A 201 24.84 -2.24 6.83
CA ASP A 201 26.09 -1.47 6.84
C ASP A 201 26.27 -0.91 8.27
N PRO A 202 27.28 -1.36 9.05
CA PRO A 202 28.39 -2.21 8.63
C PRO A 202 27.98 -3.65 8.29
N VAL A 203 28.79 -4.29 7.44
CA VAL A 203 28.59 -5.67 6.98
C VAL A 203 28.49 -6.60 8.18
N PRO A 204 27.44 -7.44 8.27
CA PRO A 204 27.23 -8.32 9.41
C PRO A 204 28.17 -9.54 9.35
N PRO A 205 28.27 -10.36 10.42
CA PRO A 205 29.05 -11.59 10.37
C PRO A 205 28.64 -12.50 9.20
N PRO A 206 29.56 -13.35 8.69
CA PRO A 206 29.35 -14.23 7.54
C PRO A 206 27.98 -14.93 7.44
N ASP A 207 27.46 -15.43 8.56
CA ASP A 207 26.22 -16.22 8.64
C ASP A 207 24.95 -15.38 8.46
N PHE A 208 25.09 -14.05 8.55
CA PHE A 208 24.01 -13.07 8.41
C PHE A 208 24.16 -12.22 7.14
N ALA A 209 25.32 -12.27 6.47
CA ALA A 209 25.65 -11.41 5.32
C ALA A 209 24.74 -11.58 4.10
N LEU A 210 24.11 -12.75 3.95
CA LEU A 210 23.17 -13.07 2.87
C LEU A 210 21.70 -13.07 3.33
N ARG A 211 21.42 -12.78 4.60
CA ARG A 211 20.05 -12.66 5.08
C ARG A 211 19.44 -11.35 4.57
N GLY A 212 18.20 -11.42 4.13
CA GLY A 212 17.43 -10.25 3.73
C GLY A 212 16.39 -9.84 4.75
N LEU A 213 15.25 -9.39 4.25
CA LEU A 213 14.19 -8.75 5.03
C LEU A 213 12.90 -9.55 4.91
N ALA A 214 12.27 -9.87 6.03
CA ALA A 214 10.88 -10.25 6.11
C ALA A 214 10.10 -9.16 6.84
N PHE A 215 9.15 -8.54 6.16
CA PHE A 215 8.26 -7.53 6.75
C PHE A 215 6.85 -8.12 6.86
N ILE A 216 6.33 -8.17 8.08
CA ILE A 216 5.07 -8.85 8.40
C ILE A 216 4.14 -7.86 9.08
N SER A 217 2.95 -7.71 8.51
CA SER A 217 1.91 -6.80 8.98
C SER A 217 0.53 -7.38 8.68
N ASP A 218 -0.44 -7.13 9.53
CA ASP A 218 -1.87 -7.34 9.26
C ASP A 218 -2.55 -6.08 8.68
N ASN A 219 -1.79 -4.99 8.54
CA ASN A 219 -2.18 -3.77 7.84
C ASN A 219 -1.61 -3.73 6.41
N SER A 220 -2.08 -2.77 5.61
CA SER A 220 -1.59 -2.53 4.24
C SER A 220 -0.12 -2.13 4.20
N VAL A 221 0.59 -2.55 3.15
CA VAL A 221 1.98 -2.19 2.91
C VAL A 221 2.13 -1.59 1.50
N TYR A 222 2.89 -0.51 1.41
CA TYR A 222 3.26 0.14 0.17
C TYR A 222 4.76 -0.10 -0.07
N ILE A 223 5.13 -0.64 -1.22
CA ILE A 223 6.53 -0.79 -1.63
C ILE A 223 6.81 0.34 -2.62
N GLN A 224 7.69 1.26 -2.26
CA GLN A 224 8.10 2.34 -3.14
C GLN A 224 9.46 2.04 -3.77
N GLY A 225 9.50 1.95 -5.09
CA GLY A 225 10.71 1.68 -5.88
C GLY A 225 11.63 2.89 -5.95
N ASP A 226 12.08 3.43 -4.81
CA ASP A 226 12.99 4.56 -4.74
C ASP A 226 14.29 4.29 -5.52
N ASP A 227 14.78 5.29 -6.27
CA ASP A 227 15.88 5.12 -7.25
C ASP A 227 15.55 4.08 -8.35
N SER A 228 14.25 3.97 -8.67
CA SER A 228 13.65 3.03 -9.64
C SER A 228 13.77 1.56 -9.26
N ALA A 229 14.12 1.23 -8.02
CA ALA A 229 14.23 -0.15 -7.58
C ALA A 229 13.84 -0.40 -6.12
N PHE A 230 13.34 -1.60 -5.84
CA PHE A 230 13.32 -2.21 -4.51
C PHE A 230 14.08 -3.52 -4.58
N ASN A 231 15.13 -3.63 -3.75
CA ASN A 231 15.97 -4.81 -3.57
C ASN A 231 16.61 -5.32 -4.88
N LEU A 232 17.44 -4.50 -5.52
CA LEU A 232 17.94 -4.79 -6.86
C LEU A 232 19.08 -5.82 -6.86
N HIS A 233 19.07 -6.73 -7.86
CA HIS A 233 20.28 -7.46 -8.27
C HIS A 233 21.28 -6.47 -8.89
N ALA A 234 22.30 -6.08 -8.14
CA ALA A 234 23.37 -5.21 -8.61
C ALA A 234 24.73 -5.72 -8.14
N ALA A 235 25.78 -5.40 -8.91
CA ALA A 235 27.13 -5.81 -8.56
C ALA A 235 27.65 -5.03 -7.35
N ASP A 236 28.04 -5.73 -6.29
CA ASP A 236 28.82 -5.17 -5.20
C ASP A 236 30.28 -5.03 -5.66
N THR A 237 30.70 -3.81 -5.97
CA THR A 237 32.05 -3.50 -6.45
C THR A 237 33.11 -3.60 -5.35
N SER A 238 32.70 -3.70 -4.07
CA SER A 238 33.64 -3.95 -2.97
C SER A 238 34.12 -5.40 -2.93
N VAL A 239 33.43 -6.32 -3.61
CA VAL A 239 33.80 -7.73 -3.74
C VAL A 239 34.55 -7.94 -5.05
N PRO A 240 35.85 -8.29 -5.01
CA PRO A 240 36.63 -8.57 -6.21
C PRO A 240 36.04 -9.74 -7.00
N ASN A 241 36.12 -9.61 -8.31
CA ASN A 241 35.68 -10.63 -9.24
C ASN A 241 36.62 -11.85 -9.22
N PRO A 242 36.11 -13.09 -9.36
CA PRO A 242 36.96 -14.24 -9.64
C PRO A 242 37.75 -14.05 -10.94
N PRO A 243 38.95 -14.65 -11.08
CA PRO A 243 39.67 -14.65 -12.36
C PRO A 243 38.79 -15.15 -13.50
N ASN A 244 38.82 -14.49 -14.66
CA ASN A 244 38.03 -14.79 -15.88
C ASN A 244 36.50 -14.60 -15.78
N SER A 245 36.02 -13.75 -14.86
CA SER A 245 34.60 -13.35 -14.76
C SER A 245 34.22 -12.20 -15.70
N CYS A 246 32.91 -11.94 -15.87
CA CYS A 246 32.39 -10.73 -16.51
C CYS A 246 33.08 -9.45 -15.99
N SER A 247 33.60 -8.58 -16.87
CA SER A 247 34.23 -7.32 -16.47
C SER A 247 33.25 -6.18 -16.16
N THR A 248 31.96 -6.39 -16.40
CA THR A 248 30.97 -5.31 -16.41
C THR A 248 30.26 -5.18 -15.07
N ASN A 249 30.36 -4.00 -14.46
CA ASN A 249 29.51 -3.57 -13.33
C ASN A 249 28.13 -3.13 -13.84
N THR A 250 27.51 -3.87 -14.76
CA THR A 250 26.16 -3.57 -15.25
C THR A 250 25.17 -3.66 -14.09
N THR A 251 24.20 -2.76 -14.08
CA THR A 251 23.09 -2.79 -13.14
C THR A 251 21.79 -2.69 -13.95
N PRO A 252 20.87 -3.68 -13.85
CA PRO A 252 20.95 -4.87 -13.00
C PRO A 252 21.99 -5.90 -13.48
N ILE A 253 22.33 -6.84 -12.60
CA ILE A 253 22.97 -8.11 -12.98
C ILE A 253 21.93 -9.24 -13.09
N GLU A 254 22.22 -10.23 -13.93
CA GLU A 254 21.41 -11.45 -14.13
C GLU A 254 22.29 -12.70 -13.94
N GLU A 255 21.73 -13.89 -14.14
CA GLU A 255 22.42 -15.18 -13.96
C GLU A 255 23.63 -15.32 -14.90
N PHE A 256 23.56 -14.68 -16.06
CA PHE A 256 24.60 -14.64 -17.07
C PHE A 256 25.17 -13.22 -17.19
N CYS A 257 26.40 -13.09 -17.69
CA CYS A 257 27.03 -11.80 -17.98
C CYS A 257 26.25 -11.03 -19.05
N GLU A 258 25.63 -11.75 -20.00
CA GLU A 258 24.74 -11.18 -20.99
C GLU A 258 23.34 -10.99 -20.39
N THR A 259 22.82 -9.77 -20.36
CA THR A 259 21.44 -9.53 -19.91
C THR A 259 20.43 -9.92 -20.98
N LEU A 260 19.22 -10.31 -20.59
CA LEU A 260 18.12 -10.52 -21.52
C LEU A 260 17.70 -9.19 -22.16
N PRO A 261 17.63 -9.09 -23.50
CA PRO A 261 17.02 -7.97 -24.18
C PRO A 261 15.58 -7.81 -23.70
N PRO A 262 15.16 -6.58 -23.36
CA PRO A 262 13.78 -6.30 -23.06
C PRO A 262 12.89 -6.78 -24.21
N ASP A 263 11.75 -7.37 -23.86
CA ASP A 263 10.62 -7.68 -24.75
C ASP A 263 10.83 -8.81 -25.78
N SER A 264 12.06 -9.09 -26.23
CA SER A 264 12.33 -10.11 -27.25
C SER A 264 12.87 -11.42 -26.70
N TRP A 265 13.62 -11.37 -25.58
CA TRP A 265 14.33 -12.52 -24.99
C TRP A 265 15.11 -13.34 -26.03
N SER A 266 15.54 -12.69 -27.11
CA SER A 266 16.04 -13.38 -28.31
C SER A 266 17.33 -14.15 -28.06
N ASN A 267 18.07 -13.77 -27.01
CA ASN A 267 19.28 -14.45 -26.59
C ASN A 267 19.08 -15.46 -25.46
N PHE A 268 17.84 -15.74 -25.00
CA PHE A 268 17.60 -16.54 -23.79
C PHE A 268 18.37 -17.88 -23.78
N TYR A 269 18.37 -18.60 -24.90
CA TYR A 269 19.08 -19.87 -25.08
C TYR A 269 20.53 -19.74 -25.57
N THR A 270 20.99 -18.53 -25.88
CA THR A 270 22.35 -18.31 -26.45
C THR A 270 23.30 -17.62 -25.48
N ARG A 271 22.82 -17.13 -24.32
CA ARG A 271 23.68 -16.72 -23.19
C ARG A 271 24.44 -17.93 -22.66
N SER A 272 25.71 -17.74 -22.31
CA SER A 272 26.57 -18.87 -21.90
C SER A 272 27.60 -18.51 -20.83
N THR A 273 27.85 -17.22 -20.58
CA THR A 273 28.84 -16.80 -19.60
C THR A 273 28.16 -16.60 -18.25
N LEU A 274 28.39 -17.50 -17.29
CA LEU A 274 27.79 -17.37 -15.95
C LEU A 274 28.31 -16.13 -15.22
N ASN A 275 27.40 -15.39 -14.57
CA ASN A 275 27.76 -14.29 -13.69
C ASN A 275 28.07 -14.82 -12.28
N PRO A 276 29.33 -14.75 -11.81
CA PRO A 276 29.69 -15.33 -10.51
C PRO A 276 29.19 -14.53 -9.30
N ARG A 277 28.67 -13.31 -9.51
CA ARG A 277 28.14 -12.45 -8.45
C ARG A 277 26.68 -12.74 -8.13
N PHE A 278 25.89 -13.13 -9.13
CA PHE A 278 24.45 -13.24 -9.04
C PHE A 278 24.00 -14.07 -7.83
N ALA A 279 23.11 -13.52 -7.01
CA ALA A 279 22.55 -14.10 -5.79
C ALA A 279 23.60 -14.62 -4.78
N ARG A 280 24.81 -14.03 -4.77
CA ARG A 280 25.92 -14.38 -3.86
C ARG A 280 26.45 -13.13 -3.17
N ARG A 281 27.57 -13.25 -2.43
CA ARG A 281 28.17 -12.10 -1.71
C ARG A 281 28.52 -10.91 -2.59
N GLY A 282 28.82 -11.13 -3.86
CA GLY A 282 29.07 -10.07 -4.84
C GLY A 282 27.80 -9.39 -5.39
N ASP A 283 26.63 -9.77 -4.89
CA ASP A 283 25.33 -9.17 -5.22
C ASP A 283 24.85 -8.29 -4.06
N THR A 284 24.19 -7.18 -4.39
CA THR A 284 23.48 -6.35 -3.42
C THR A 284 22.12 -6.91 -3.01
N TRP A 285 21.50 -7.73 -3.86
CA TRP A 285 20.17 -8.31 -3.61
C TRP A 285 20.16 -9.24 -2.41
N ARG A 286 19.06 -9.26 -1.66
CA ARG A 286 18.81 -10.20 -0.57
C ARG A 286 17.39 -10.79 -0.66
N PRO A 287 17.14 -12.02 -0.19
CA PRO A 287 15.77 -12.53 -0.13
C PRO A 287 14.85 -11.59 0.67
N ALA A 288 13.84 -11.02 0.02
CA ALA A 288 12.88 -10.10 0.64
C ALA A 288 11.47 -10.69 0.61
N GLU A 289 10.82 -10.80 1.77
CA GLU A 289 9.50 -11.39 1.96
C GLU A 289 8.57 -10.35 2.59
N ILE A 290 7.53 -9.92 1.88
CA ILE A 290 6.58 -8.92 2.38
C ILE A 290 5.23 -9.59 2.54
N ILE A 291 4.73 -9.66 3.78
CA ILE A 291 3.46 -10.28 4.16
C ILE A 291 2.56 -9.20 4.73
N ALA A 292 1.46 -8.90 4.04
CA ALA A 292 0.54 -7.82 4.41
C ALA A 292 -0.92 -8.12 4.04
N ASP A 293 -1.87 -7.37 4.61
CA ASP A 293 -3.29 -7.44 4.21
C ASP A 293 -3.48 -7.08 2.74
N ALA A 294 -2.78 -6.04 2.28
CA ALA A 294 -2.77 -5.58 0.91
C ALA A 294 -1.43 -4.94 0.55
N ILE A 295 -0.86 -5.27 -0.61
CA ILE A 295 0.42 -4.73 -1.06
C ILE A 295 0.21 -3.84 -2.29
N SER A 296 0.63 -2.58 -2.18
CA SER A 296 0.60 -1.61 -3.30
C SER A 296 2.01 -1.27 -3.75
N ILE A 297 2.21 -1.11 -5.06
CA ILE A 297 3.48 -0.70 -5.65
C ILE A 297 3.41 0.77 -6.03
N LEU A 298 4.40 1.54 -5.57
CA LEU A 298 4.54 2.96 -5.85
C LEU A 298 5.86 3.22 -6.58
N SER A 299 5.82 4.17 -7.51
CA SER A 299 6.99 4.63 -8.24
C SER A 299 7.90 5.53 -7.38
N PRO A 300 9.18 5.73 -7.78
CA PRO A 300 10.07 6.66 -7.09
C PRO A 300 9.62 8.13 -7.13
N ASN A 301 8.76 8.51 -8.07
CA ASN A 301 8.18 9.86 -8.17
C ASN A 301 6.73 9.93 -7.69
N PHE A 302 6.22 8.89 -7.02
CA PHE A 302 4.94 8.98 -6.32
C PHE A 302 5.01 10.10 -5.28
N ASP A 303 4.15 11.09 -5.47
CA ASP A 303 4.09 12.29 -4.64
C ASP A 303 2.88 12.20 -3.71
N ASP A 304 3.14 12.33 -2.41
CA ASP A 304 2.12 12.25 -1.38
C ASP A 304 1.10 13.37 -1.54
N GLY A 305 1.56 14.59 -1.83
CA GLY A 305 0.72 15.79 -1.92
C GLY A 305 0.10 16.21 -0.60
N SER A 306 -1.02 16.94 -0.68
CA SER A 306 -1.81 17.33 0.49
C SER A 306 -3.31 17.35 0.21
N ILE A 307 -4.14 17.20 1.25
CA ILE A 307 -5.60 17.34 1.14
C ILE A 307 -5.99 18.70 0.53
N ALA A 308 -5.28 19.77 0.91
CA ALA A 308 -5.52 21.10 0.38
C ALA A 308 -5.29 21.15 -1.13
N GLU A 309 -4.33 20.39 -1.65
CA GLU A 309 -4.07 20.26 -3.08
C GLU A 309 -5.21 19.51 -3.79
N GLY A 310 -5.79 18.48 -3.19
CA GLY A 310 -6.99 17.82 -3.74
C GLY A 310 -8.15 18.81 -3.86
N ILE A 311 -8.44 19.56 -2.78
CA ILE A 311 -9.54 20.54 -2.74
C ILE A 311 -9.31 21.72 -3.72
N ARG A 312 -8.06 22.14 -3.91
CA ARG A 312 -7.67 23.28 -4.75
C ARG A 312 -7.20 22.82 -6.12
N ARG A 313 -7.91 23.20 -7.17
CA ARG A 313 -7.49 22.90 -8.55
C ARG A 313 -6.45 23.88 -9.12
N LEU A 314 -5.38 24.17 -8.36
CA LEU A 314 -4.22 24.92 -8.86
C LEU A 314 -3.18 23.98 -9.46
N ASN A 315 -2.77 24.22 -10.71
CA ASN A 315 -1.60 23.58 -11.32
C ASN A 315 -0.34 24.04 -10.59
N ILE A 316 -0.02 23.42 -9.45
CA ILE A 316 1.26 23.59 -8.78
C ILE A 316 2.27 22.80 -9.64
N GLY A 317 2.80 23.45 -10.68
CA GLY A 317 3.98 22.97 -11.43
C GLY A 317 4.00 21.48 -11.77
N ALA A 318 3.15 21.03 -12.72
CA ALA A 318 3.28 19.78 -13.48
C ALA A 318 3.47 18.45 -12.70
N THR A 319 3.27 18.42 -11.38
CA THR A 319 3.36 17.19 -10.57
C THR A 319 1.97 16.80 -10.10
N ASN A 320 1.55 15.60 -10.50
CA ASN A 320 0.28 15.01 -10.08
C ASN A 320 0.55 14.28 -8.77
N SER A 321 0.10 14.83 -7.64
CA SER A 321 0.18 14.15 -6.35
C SER A 321 -0.99 13.19 -6.12
N SER A 322 -0.89 12.34 -5.10
CA SER A 322 -1.92 11.34 -4.78
C SER A 322 -3.30 11.97 -4.55
N TYR A 323 -3.36 13.15 -3.92
CA TYR A 323 -4.61 13.87 -3.63
C TYR A 323 -5.30 14.45 -4.88
N ARG A 324 -4.66 14.43 -6.06
CA ARG A 324 -5.34 14.78 -7.32
C ARG A 324 -6.41 13.78 -7.73
N ASN A 325 -6.39 12.59 -7.13
CA ASN A 325 -7.42 11.56 -7.29
C ASN A 325 -8.63 11.77 -6.35
N LEU A 326 -8.58 12.74 -5.44
CA LEU A 326 -9.71 13.09 -4.57
C LEU A 326 -10.91 13.61 -5.38
N ASN A 327 -12.14 13.23 -4.99
CA ASN A 327 -13.35 13.92 -5.43
C ASN A 327 -13.31 15.35 -4.89
N ALA A 328 -13.14 16.32 -5.78
CA ALA A 328 -12.85 17.69 -5.41
C ALA A 328 -13.76 18.68 -6.14
N PRO A 329 -13.88 19.92 -5.65
CA PRO A 329 -14.55 21.01 -6.34
C PRO A 329 -14.23 21.04 -7.85
N GLY A 330 -15.28 20.98 -8.67
CA GLY A 330 -15.21 21.01 -10.12
C GLY A 330 -15.12 22.44 -10.64
N THR A 331 -14.30 22.64 -11.67
CA THR A 331 -14.18 23.93 -12.36
C THR A 331 -15.37 24.09 -13.31
N GLY A 332 -16.42 24.78 -12.89
CA GLY A 332 -17.50 25.24 -13.77
C GLY A 332 -17.03 26.28 -14.81
N GLY A 333 -15.97 25.99 -15.56
CA GLY A 333 -15.23 26.93 -16.42
C GLY A 333 -13.76 27.08 -16.00
N SER A 334 -12.87 27.20 -16.98
CA SER A 334 -11.42 27.30 -16.82
C SER A 334 -11.01 28.37 -15.80
N ALA A 335 -10.25 27.97 -14.76
CA ALA A 335 -9.53 28.83 -13.79
C ALA A 335 -10.25 29.31 -12.49
N GLY A 336 -11.50 28.94 -12.19
CA GLY A 336 -12.24 29.49 -11.03
C GLY A 336 -11.76 29.06 -9.62
N ASP A 337 -11.47 27.78 -9.43
CA ASP A 337 -11.23 27.17 -8.10
C ASP A 337 -9.88 27.56 -7.48
N ALA A 338 -8.95 27.90 -8.36
CA ALA A 338 -7.59 28.26 -8.05
C ALA A 338 -7.47 29.54 -7.22
N ASN A 339 -8.32 30.52 -7.51
CA ASN A 339 -8.29 31.83 -6.87
C ASN A 339 -9.33 31.98 -5.74
N ARG A 340 -9.97 30.89 -5.32
CA ARG A 340 -10.96 30.94 -4.25
C ARG A 340 -10.32 31.24 -2.90
N SER A 341 -10.99 32.11 -2.14
CA SER A 341 -10.65 32.44 -0.76
C SER A 341 -11.20 31.36 0.18
N TRP A 342 -10.46 30.26 0.30
CA TRP A 342 -10.78 29.17 1.21
C TRP A 342 -10.64 29.61 2.67
N VAL A 343 -11.61 29.23 3.49
CA VAL A 343 -11.58 29.49 4.94
C VAL A 343 -10.64 28.49 5.60
N ARG A 344 -9.83 28.95 6.54
CA ARG A 344 -8.88 28.13 7.31
C ARG A 344 -9.45 27.80 8.68
N GLU A 345 -8.88 26.81 9.35
CA GLU A 345 -9.34 26.37 10.69
C GLU A 345 -9.42 27.51 11.72
N ASN A 346 -8.54 28.52 11.62
CA ASN A 346 -8.57 29.70 12.48
C ASN A 346 -9.53 30.83 12.01
N GLY A 347 -10.35 30.58 10.98
CA GLY A 347 -11.25 31.57 10.37
C GLY A 347 -10.60 32.56 9.40
N SER A 348 -9.27 32.52 9.23
CA SER A 348 -8.60 33.30 8.19
C SER A 348 -8.99 32.81 6.79
N ILE A 349 -8.81 33.65 5.78
CA ILE A 349 -9.05 33.27 4.38
C ILE A 349 -7.74 33.32 3.62
N SER A 350 -7.54 32.37 2.71
CA SER A 350 -6.35 32.39 1.85
C SER A 350 -6.51 31.51 0.62
N ASN A 351 -6.17 32.08 -0.54
CA ASN A 351 -5.97 31.36 -1.79
C ASN A 351 -4.54 30.78 -1.93
N ASP A 352 -3.61 31.16 -1.05
CA ASP A 352 -2.23 30.66 -1.06
C ASP A 352 -2.18 29.13 -0.89
N VAL A 353 -1.48 28.49 -1.82
CA VAL A 353 -1.24 27.04 -1.87
C VAL A 353 -0.28 26.55 -0.80
N ASN A 354 0.62 27.42 -0.33
CA ASN A 354 1.63 27.09 0.67
C ASN A 354 1.21 27.56 2.08
N ALA A 355 -0.04 27.97 2.25
CA ALA A 355 -0.52 28.40 3.55
C ALA A 355 -0.42 27.26 4.57
N ALA A 356 0.22 27.53 5.71
CA ALA A 356 0.48 26.53 6.75
C ALA A 356 -0.79 26.00 7.44
N LEU A 357 -1.91 26.72 7.36
CA LEU A 357 -3.17 26.33 8.00
C LEU A 357 -4.08 25.53 7.05
N PRO A 358 -4.63 24.39 7.50
CA PRO A 358 -5.57 23.59 6.71
C PRO A 358 -6.83 24.37 6.30
N ILE A 359 -7.47 23.90 5.23
CA ILE A 359 -8.81 24.36 4.83
C ILE A 359 -9.82 23.83 5.83
N LYS A 360 -10.70 24.71 6.31
CA LYS A 360 -11.77 24.37 7.23
C LYS A 360 -12.83 23.52 6.54
N ILE A 361 -13.20 22.40 7.14
CA ILE A 361 -14.25 21.51 6.65
C ILE A 361 -15.51 21.69 7.49
N ALA A 362 -16.65 21.85 6.83
CA ALA A 362 -17.95 21.94 7.49
C ALA A 362 -18.34 20.59 8.13
N ARG A 363 -19.27 20.62 9.08
CA ARG A 363 -19.75 19.39 9.77
C ARG A 363 -20.37 18.36 8.82
N ASN A 364 -20.84 18.78 7.66
CA ASN A 364 -21.36 17.93 6.59
C ASN A 364 -20.29 17.51 5.57
N GLY A 365 -19.00 17.65 5.90
CA GLY A 365 -17.89 17.13 5.10
C GLY A 365 -17.42 18.01 3.94
N PHE A 366 -18.06 19.16 3.70
CA PHE A 366 -17.71 20.02 2.58
C PHE A 366 -16.69 21.11 2.96
N PRO A 367 -15.71 21.43 2.10
CA PRO A 367 -14.77 22.51 2.35
C PRO A 367 -15.48 23.86 2.37
N LEU A 368 -15.04 24.74 3.28
CA LEU A 368 -15.58 26.08 3.46
C LEU A 368 -14.78 27.14 2.69
N TYR A 369 -15.50 28.04 2.04
CA TYR A 369 -14.95 29.21 1.36
C TYR A 369 -15.74 30.46 1.73
N CYS A 370 -15.13 31.62 1.49
CA CYS A 370 -15.74 32.91 1.83
C CYS A 370 -16.50 33.48 0.63
N VAL A 371 -17.73 33.95 0.88
CA VAL A 371 -18.59 34.61 -0.12
C VAL A 371 -19.11 35.94 0.41
N ASN A 372 -19.57 36.80 -0.50
CA ASN A 372 -20.33 37.99 -0.14
C ASN A 372 -21.82 37.69 0.13
N THR A 373 -22.60 38.71 0.53
CA THR A 373 -24.06 38.61 0.77
C THR A 373 -24.81 38.00 -0.42
N THR A 374 -24.42 38.34 -1.64
CA THR A 374 -25.02 37.83 -2.88
C THR A 374 -24.46 36.47 -3.31
N GLY A 375 -23.72 35.75 -2.47
CA GLY A 375 -23.21 34.40 -2.78
C GLY A 375 -22.15 34.33 -3.89
N ASN A 376 -21.63 35.49 -4.34
CA ASN A 376 -20.54 35.55 -5.30
C ASN A 376 -19.20 35.27 -4.60
N ASP A 377 -18.33 34.53 -5.29
CA ASP A 377 -16.98 34.22 -4.83
C ASP A 377 -16.23 35.54 -4.58
N SER A 378 -15.62 35.69 -3.40
CA SER A 378 -14.98 36.94 -2.96
C SER A 378 -13.61 37.21 -3.60
N GLY A 379 -13.39 36.76 -4.84
CA GLY A 379 -12.08 36.61 -5.51
C GLY A 379 -11.23 37.88 -5.67
N ASN A 380 -11.63 39.02 -5.12
CA ASN A 380 -10.90 40.28 -5.23
C ASN A 380 -11.04 41.21 -4.02
N LEU A 381 -11.20 40.67 -2.80
CA LEU A 381 -11.15 41.51 -1.60
C LEU A 381 -9.70 41.75 -1.17
N PRO A 382 -9.27 42.99 -0.93
CA PRO A 382 -7.96 43.29 -0.34
C PRO A 382 -7.93 42.73 1.09
N ASN A 383 -7.44 41.50 1.23
CA ASN A 383 -7.02 40.82 2.44
C ASN A 383 -7.75 41.24 3.75
N PRO A 384 -9.05 41.00 3.92
CA PRO A 384 -9.58 40.90 5.28
C PRO A 384 -9.01 39.61 5.86
N ASN A 385 -8.18 39.71 6.91
CA ASN A 385 -7.48 38.61 7.58
C ASN A 385 -8.40 37.51 8.19
N SER A 386 -9.71 37.60 7.97
CA SER A 386 -10.78 36.72 8.46
C SER A 386 -11.99 36.85 7.54
N CYS A 387 -12.82 35.82 7.39
CA CYS A 387 -14.16 35.93 6.78
C CYS A 387 -15.14 36.48 7.85
N PRO A 388 -15.31 37.81 8.02
CA PRO A 388 -16.03 38.33 9.16
C PRO A 388 -17.53 38.25 8.86
N SER A 389 -18.32 37.81 9.84
CA SER A 389 -19.77 38.04 9.85
C SER A 389 -20.15 39.52 10.02
N ALA A 390 -19.16 40.42 10.16
CA ALA A 390 -19.33 41.86 10.36
C ALA A 390 -19.40 42.63 9.02
N PRO A 391 -20.11 43.77 8.97
CA PRO A 391 -20.24 44.58 7.75
C PRO A 391 -18.88 45.13 7.30
N LEU A 392 -18.51 44.92 6.03
CA LEU A 392 -17.38 45.62 5.42
C LEU A 392 -17.77 47.09 5.10
N PRO A 393 -16.80 48.00 4.88
CA PRO A 393 -17.04 49.42 4.60
C PRO A 393 -17.88 49.75 3.35
N LEU A 394 -18.39 48.74 2.64
CA LEU A 394 -19.19 48.83 1.41
C LEU A 394 -20.57 48.14 1.54
N GLY A 395 -21.04 47.85 2.76
CA GLY A 395 -22.38 47.31 3.00
C GLY A 395 -22.57 45.82 2.64
N SER A 396 -21.49 45.11 2.29
CA SER A 396 -21.50 43.64 2.15
C SER A 396 -21.01 42.97 3.44
N THR A 397 -21.77 42.03 3.97
CA THR A 397 -21.28 41.06 4.96
C THR A 397 -20.65 39.87 4.24
N LEU A 398 -19.52 39.39 4.75
CA LEU A 398 -18.94 38.11 4.30
C LEU A 398 -19.52 36.98 5.14
N ARG A 399 -19.57 35.79 4.57
CA ARG A 399 -19.95 34.58 5.31
C ARG A 399 -19.21 33.35 4.79
N GLU A 400 -19.04 32.39 5.68
CA GLU A 400 -18.59 31.04 5.33
C GLU A 400 -19.70 30.32 4.55
N GLN A 401 -19.35 29.61 3.48
CA GLN A 401 -20.27 28.76 2.72
C GLN A 401 -19.61 27.41 2.42
N ALA A 402 -20.38 26.34 2.57
CA ALA A 402 -19.99 24.99 2.20
C ALA A 402 -20.05 24.81 0.67
N PHE A 403 -18.99 24.25 0.09
CA PHE A 403 -18.94 23.96 -1.34
C PHE A 403 -19.99 22.89 -1.71
N GLY A 404 -20.91 23.22 -2.62
CA GLY A 404 -21.98 22.33 -3.08
C GLY A 404 -23.39 22.59 -2.51
N ARG A 405 -23.54 23.44 -1.49
CA ARG A 405 -24.84 23.72 -0.82
C ARG A 405 -25.79 24.66 -1.57
N GLU A 406 -25.71 24.77 -2.89
CA GLU A 406 -26.60 25.68 -3.66
C GLU A 406 -27.83 25.00 -4.27
N SER A 407 -28.08 23.72 -3.98
CA SER A 407 -29.22 22.96 -4.54
C SER A 407 -30.45 22.82 -3.64
N ASP A 408 -30.49 23.41 -2.45
CA ASP A 408 -31.70 23.32 -1.62
C ASP A 408 -32.74 24.33 -2.12
N ALA A 409 -33.56 23.86 -3.05
CA ALA A 409 -34.75 24.52 -3.56
C ALA A 409 -35.68 24.96 -2.42
N LEU A 410 -36.22 26.18 -2.52
CA LEU A 410 -37.38 26.54 -1.71
C LEU A 410 -38.58 25.66 -2.09
N PRO A 411 -39.50 25.34 -1.16
CA PRO A 411 -40.57 24.35 -1.35
C PRO A 411 -41.74 24.83 -2.23
N PHE A 412 -41.54 25.80 -3.12
CA PHE A 412 -42.56 26.26 -4.06
C PHE A 412 -41.91 26.65 -5.38
N GLY A 413 -42.35 25.97 -6.45
CA GLY A 413 -41.78 26.07 -7.77
C GLY A 413 -41.72 27.50 -8.29
N PHE A 414 -40.50 28.02 -8.40
CA PHE A 414 -40.12 29.02 -9.39
C PHE A 414 -38.63 28.85 -9.68
N THR A 415 -38.31 28.54 -10.93
CA THR A 415 -36.95 28.43 -11.44
C THR A 415 -36.33 29.81 -11.55
N THR A 416 -35.75 30.32 -10.47
CA THR A 416 -34.66 31.29 -10.53
C THR A 416 -33.64 30.89 -9.48
N ARG A 417 -32.51 30.33 -9.92
CA ARG A 417 -31.29 30.19 -9.11
C ARG A 417 -31.05 31.56 -8.45
N PRO A 418 -30.94 31.67 -7.11
CA PRO A 418 -30.83 32.98 -6.45
C PRO A 418 -29.68 33.85 -6.94
N ASN A 419 -28.70 33.28 -7.64
CA ASN A 419 -27.68 34.03 -8.37
C ASN A 419 -27.40 33.30 -9.69
N GLY A 420 -27.35 34.02 -10.80
CA GLY A 420 -27.10 33.50 -12.15
C GLY A 420 -25.69 32.93 -12.39
N GLY A 421 -25.20 32.06 -11.50
CA GLY A 421 -23.97 31.28 -11.66
C GLY A 421 -24.27 29.85 -12.10
N THR A 422 -23.47 29.36 -13.04
CA THR A 422 -23.47 27.97 -13.52
C THR A 422 -22.74 27.04 -12.54
N ASN A 423 -23.36 25.90 -12.20
CA ASN A 423 -22.73 24.62 -11.82
C ASN A 423 -21.54 24.63 -10.84
N ARG A 424 -21.81 24.74 -9.54
CA ARG A 424 -20.86 24.30 -8.48
C ARG A 424 -20.97 22.79 -8.28
N ALA A 425 -20.44 22.02 -9.22
CA ALA A 425 -20.38 20.56 -9.16
C ALA A 425 -19.06 20.09 -8.56
N TYR A 426 -19.05 18.92 -7.92
CA TYR A 426 -17.79 18.20 -7.66
C TYR A 426 -17.34 17.50 -8.94
N MET A 427 -16.03 17.31 -9.10
CA MET A 427 -15.51 16.29 -9.99
C MET A 427 -16.06 14.95 -9.52
N THR A 428 -16.80 14.31 -10.40
CA THR A 428 -17.30 12.95 -10.23
C THR A 428 -16.14 11.97 -10.32
N PHE A 429 -16.40 10.73 -9.94
CA PHE A 429 -15.46 9.65 -10.10
C PHE A 429 -14.98 9.48 -11.55
N GLU A 430 -15.88 9.68 -12.52
CA GLU A 430 -15.63 9.54 -13.97
C GLU A 430 -14.87 10.69 -14.61
N ASP A 431 -14.77 11.84 -13.93
CA ASP A 431 -13.99 12.95 -14.45
C ASP A 431 -12.51 12.56 -14.45
N GLY A 432 -11.84 12.65 -15.60
CA GLY A 432 -10.45 12.20 -15.77
C GLY A 432 -9.47 12.89 -14.82
N LYS A 433 -9.30 12.32 -13.63
CA LYS A 433 -8.42 12.84 -12.57
C LYS A 433 -6.97 12.65 -12.95
N ALA A 434 -6.14 13.61 -12.57
CA ALA A 434 -4.73 13.56 -12.91
C ALA A 434 -4.02 12.55 -11.99
N LEU A 435 -3.39 11.54 -12.57
CA LEU A 435 -2.61 10.52 -11.86
C LEU A 435 -1.11 10.80 -12.04
N SER A 436 -0.30 10.47 -11.04
CA SER A 436 1.16 10.47 -11.14
C SER A 436 1.60 9.55 -12.28
N VAL A 437 2.61 9.95 -13.06
CA VAL A 437 3.14 9.16 -14.17
C VAL A 437 4.51 8.62 -13.75
N PRO A 438 4.64 7.30 -13.52
CA PRO A 438 5.90 6.66 -13.15
C PRO A 438 6.97 6.77 -14.24
N PRO A 439 8.27 6.72 -13.89
CA PRO A 439 9.31 6.49 -14.87
C PRO A 439 9.20 5.08 -15.47
N ASN A 440 9.87 4.89 -16.61
CA ASN A 440 9.96 3.57 -17.21
C ASN A 440 10.96 2.67 -16.47
N ASN A 441 10.74 1.35 -16.50
CA ASN A 441 11.63 0.32 -15.95
C ASN A 441 11.81 0.37 -14.42
N VAL A 442 10.73 0.58 -13.66
CA VAL A 442 10.75 0.38 -12.20
C VAL A 442 10.88 -1.12 -11.90
N ARG A 443 11.70 -1.50 -10.90
CA ARG A 443 11.99 -2.90 -10.56
C ARG A 443 11.69 -3.20 -9.09
N ILE A 444 10.95 -4.26 -8.81
CA ILE A 444 10.64 -4.71 -7.46
C ILE A 444 11.05 -6.18 -7.33
N ASN A 445 12.02 -6.50 -6.48
CA ASN A 445 12.36 -7.89 -6.20
C ASN A 445 11.94 -8.28 -4.79
N ALA A 446 10.83 -9.00 -4.68
CA ALA A 446 10.30 -9.46 -3.41
C ALA A 446 9.34 -10.64 -3.61
N THR A 447 9.28 -11.53 -2.63
CA THR A 447 8.15 -12.42 -2.41
C THR A 447 7.02 -11.62 -1.77
N ILE A 448 5.90 -11.50 -2.48
CA ILE A 448 4.73 -10.73 -2.08
C ILE A 448 3.64 -11.70 -1.65
N VAL A 449 3.32 -11.64 -0.37
CA VAL A 449 2.21 -12.37 0.25
C VAL A 449 1.15 -11.35 0.64
N SER A 450 0.05 -11.31 -0.12
CA SER A 450 -0.96 -10.25 -0.02
C SER A 450 -2.36 -10.85 -0.03
N GLY A 451 -3.29 -10.15 0.62
CA GLY A 451 -4.71 -10.34 0.38
C GLY A 451 -5.16 -9.63 -0.91
N THR A 452 -6.17 -10.19 -1.56
CA THR A 452 -6.94 -9.55 -2.63
C THR A 452 -8.38 -9.32 -2.17
N VAL A 453 -9.20 -8.64 -2.96
CA VAL A 453 -10.65 -8.56 -2.72
C VAL A 453 -11.36 -9.72 -3.42
N PRO A 454 -12.47 -10.25 -2.92
CA PRO A 454 -13.20 -11.33 -3.58
C PRO A 454 -14.00 -10.83 -4.80
N SER A 455 -14.27 -11.72 -5.76
CA SER A 455 -15.24 -11.45 -6.85
C SER A 455 -16.65 -11.42 -6.31
N ARG A 456 -17.52 -10.68 -7.00
CA ARG A 456 -18.94 -10.57 -6.69
C ARG A 456 -19.78 -10.71 -7.97
N GLY A 457 -21.09 -10.85 -7.82
CA GLY A 457 -22.00 -10.87 -8.96
C GLY A 457 -21.87 -9.59 -9.79
N GLY A 458 -21.44 -9.70 -11.05
CA GLY A 458 -21.22 -8.57 -11.94
C GLY A 458 -19.92 -7.78 -11.71
N GLN A 459 -19.07 -8.16 -10.75
CA GLN A 459 -17.85 -7.42 -10.40
C GLN A 459 -16.65 -8.37 -10.24
N SER A 460 -15.66 -8.23 -11.12
CA SER A 460 -14.43 -9.02 -11.10
C SER A 460 -13.51 -8.60 -9.96
N TYR A 461 -12.71 -9.55 -9.42
CA TYR A 461 -11.60 -9.22 -8.52
C TYR A 461 -10.32 -8.83 -9.25
N GLY A 462 -10.31 -8.78 -10.60
CA GLY A 462 -9.16 -8.37 -11.39
C GLY A 462 -8.00 -9.38 -11.46
N GLY A 463 -8.17 -10.62 -11.03
CA GLY A 463 -7.16 -11.66 -11.26
C GLY A 463 -5.78 -11.36 -10.66
N MET A 464 -4.75 -11.97 -11.26
CA MET A 464 -3.34 -11.72 -10.92
C MET A 464 -2.93 -10.26 -11.14
N HIS A 465 -3.55 -9.54 -12.07
CA HIS A 465 -3.14 -8.17 -12.37
C HIS A 465 -3.61 -7.13 -11.33
N ASN A 466 -4.57 -7.49 -10.48
CA ASN A 466 -4.98 -6.73 -9.29
C ASN A 466 -4.23 -7.15 -8.03
N PHE A 467 -3.47 -8.26 -8.07
CA PHE A 467 -2.82 -8.82 -6.89
C PHE A 467 -1.83 -7.82 -6.25
N PRO A 468 -0.81 -7.30 -6.97
CA PRO A 468 -0.19 -6.04 -6.60
C PRO A 468 -1.12 -4.88 -6.98
N ARG A 469 -1.38 -3.98 -6.01
CA ARG A 469 -2.26 -2.83 -6.23
C ARG A 469 -1.48 -1.62 -6.77
N PHE A 470 -2.15 -0.76 -7.52
CA PHE A 470 -1.56 0.44 -8.14
C PHE A 470 -2.42 1.68 -7.89
N LEU A 471 -1.79 2.85 -7.88
CA LEU A 471 -2.43 4.16 -7.64
C LEU A 471 -1.95 5.24 -8.62
N GLU A 472 -1.31 4.84 -9.72
CA GLU A 472 -0.61 5.74 -10.65
C GLU A 472 -0.95 5.37 -12.10
N ASN A 473 -0.64 6.26 -13.04
CA ASN A 473 -0.80 6.00 -14.46
C ASN A 473 0.44 5.30 -15.03
N TRP A 474 0.42 3.96 -15.04
CA TRP A 474 1.50 3.15 -15.59
C TRP A 474 1.38 2.88 -17.10
N SER A 475 0.48 3.55 -17.80
CA SER A 475 0.25 3.30 -19.23
C SER A 475 1.54 3.45 -20.05
N GLY A 476 1.90 2.40 -20.79
CA GLY A 476 3.13 2.35 -21.58
C GLY A 476 4.44 2.32 -20.77
N ARG A 477 4.39 2.01 -19.46
CA ARG A 477 5.55 1.90 -18.57
C ARG A 477 5.82 0.45 -18.19
N ASN A 478 7.08 0.03 -18.31
CA ASN A 478 7.55 -1.27 -17.83
C ASN A 478 7.66 -1.27 -16.31
N LEU A 479 6.97 -2.23 -15.69
CA LEU A 479 7.15 -2.58 -14.29
C LEU A 479 7.64 -4.02 -14.18
N HIS A 480 8.84 -4.18 -13.65
CA HIS A 480 9.42 -5.49 -13.37
C HIS A 480 9.12 -5.88 -11.93
N ILE A 481 8.55 -7.07 -11.75
CA ILE A 481 8.39 -7.67 -10.43
C ILE A 481 9.00 -9.06 -10.48
N ALA A 482 10.07 -9.29 -9.74
CA ALA A 482 10.72 -10.59 -9.63
C ALA A 482 10.54 -11.15 -8.22
N GLY A 483 10.18 -12.43 -8.10
CA GLY A 483 10.03 -13.08 -6.81
C GLY A 483 8.93 -14.12 -6.84
N ALA A 484 7.97 -14.04 -5.93
CA ALA A 484 6.81 -14.92 -5.93
C ALA A 484 5.55 -14.16 -5.47
N PHE A 485 4.40 -14.53 -6.03
CA PHE A 485 3.09 -14.05 -5.59
C PHE A 485 2.36 -15.17 -4.86
N ILE A 486 1.93 -14.92 -3.63
CA ILE A 486 1.23 -15.90 -2.80
C ILE A 486 0.00 -15.24 -2.17
N GLN A 487 -1.18 -15.70 -2.53
CA GLN A 487 -2.42 -15.28 -1.87
C GLN A 487 -2.74 -16.25 -0.74
N LEU A 488 -2.79 -15.77 0.51
CA LEU A 488 -3.21 -16.59 1.65
C LEU A 488 -4.68 -16.35 2.02
N ASN A 489 -5.14 -15.10 1.99
CA ASN A 489 -6.46 -14.67 2.46
C ASN A 489 -7.06 -13.59 1.54
N PHE A 490 -8.29 -13.17 1.83
CA PHE A 490 -8.83 -11.90 1.32
C PHE A 490 -8.48 -10.74 2.25
N SER A 491 -8.36 -9.55 1.68
CA SER A 491 -8.10 -8.31 2.42
C SER A 491 -9.32 -7.93 3.24
N THR A 492 -9.08 -7.49 4.47
CA THR A 492 -10.10 -7.04 5.43
C THR A 492 -9.88 -5.61 5.89
N SER A 493 -8.73 -5.01 5.58
CA SER A 493 -8.51 -3.56 5.76
C SER A 493 -8.76 -2.79 4.47
N ALA A 494 -8.10 -3.20 3.39
CA ALA A 494 -8.18 -2.54 2.09
C ALA A 494 -9.21 -3.24 1.18
N THR A 495 -10.46 -3.16 1.59
CA THR A 495 -11.62 -3.90 1.04
C THR A 495 -12.25 -3.23 -0.17
N ALA A 496 -11.76 -2.06 -0.60
CA ALA A 496 -12.30 -1.40 -1.78
C ALA A 496 -12.27 -2.31 -3.01
N PRO A 497 -13.40 -2.43 -3.74
CA PRO A 497 -13.46 -3.21 -4.96
C PRO A 497 -12.38 -2.83 -5.98
N PHE A 498 -12.03 -3.80 -6.81
CA PHE A 498 -11.14 -3.60 -7.95
C PHE A 498 -11.78 -2.71 -9.00
N ASP A 499 -13.03 -3.00 -9.34
CA ASP A 499 -13.86 -2.21 -10.25
C ASP A 499 -14.71 -1.24 -9.43
N GLN A 500 -14.57 0.07 -9.63
CA GLN A 500 -15.34 1.09 -8.91
C GLN A 500 -16.72 1.30 -9.56
N GLU A 501 -17.44 0.18 -9.75
CA GLU A 501 -18.78 -0.04 -10.33
C GLU A 501 -19.56 1.22 -10.72
N LYS A 502 -20.00 1.25 -11.98
CA LYS A 502 -20.84 2.31 -12.54
C LYS A 502 -22.31 1.90 -12.58
N ARG A 503 -23.20 2.78 -12.12
CA ARG A 503 -24.65 2.59 -12.31
C ARG A 503 -25.10 3.03 -13.70
N GLY A 504 -25.52 2.08 -14.53
CA GLY A 504 -26.15 2.33 -15.83
C GLY A 504 -25.29 3.16 -16.80
N ASN A 505 -25.94 3.78 -17.81
CA ASN A 505 -25.25 4.50 -18.88
C ASN A 505 -25.06 6.01 -18.61
N ASN A 506 -25.55 6.55 -17.49
CA ASN A 506 -25.50 7.98 -17.21
C ASN A 506 -24.23 8.36 -16.45
N ALA A 507 -23.60 9.49 -16.81
CA ALA A 507 -22.47 10.05 -16.08
C ALA A 507 -22.92 10.54 -14.69
N GLY A 508 -22.15 10.23 -13.63
CA GLY A 508 -22.40 10.69 -12.26
C GLY A 508 -23.31 9.80 -11.41
N GLN A 509 -23.47 8.53 -11.75
CA GLN A 509 -24.13 7.54 -10.90
C GLN A 509 -23.12 6.47 -10.48
N ASP A 510 -22.55 6.64 -9.29
CA ASP A 510 -21.42 5.83 -8.83
C ASP A 510 -21.95 4.74 -7.86
N GLY A 511 -21.54 3.49 -8.06
CA GLY A 511 -21.87 2.35 -7.17
C GLY A 511 -21.13 2.39 -5.83
N TRP A 512 -20.22 3.36 -5.68
CA TRP A 512 -19.41 3.61 -4.49
C TRP A 512 -20.17 4.32 -3.34
N GLU A 513 -21.28 5.00 -3.63
CA GLU A 513 -22.00 5.80 -2.63
C GLU A 513 -22.99 4.96 -1.78
N PRO A 514 -22.94 5.07 -0.44
CA PRO A 514 -23.80 4.35 0.49
C PRO A 514 -25.25 4.83 0.39
N ASN A 515 -26.09 4.07 -0.34
CA ASN A 515 -27.56 4.12 -0.48
C ASN A 515 -28.02 3.79 -1.91
N ASN A 516 -27.09 3.62 -2.84
CA ASN A 516 -27.42 3.31 -4.22
C ASN A 516 -27.75 1.81 -4.33
N THR A 517 -29.03 1.46 -4.22
CA THR A 517 -29.52 0.08 -4.42
C THR A 517 -29.42 -0.30 -5.89
N LEU A 518 -28.23 -0.73 -6.33
CA LEU A 518 -28.06 -1.34 -7.65
C LEU A 518 -28.63 -2.75 -7.63
N THR A 519 -29.68 -3.00 -8.40
CA THR A 519 -30.00 -4.38 -8.80
C THR A 519 -28.98 -4.86 -9.83
N ASP A 520 -28.78 -6.17 -9.98
CA ASP A 520 -27.80 -6.71 -10.94
C ASP A 520 -28.07 -6.29 -12.39
N ALA A 521 -29.33 -5.95 -12.72
CA ALA A 521 -29.73 -5.41 -14.02
C ALA A 521 -29.35 -3.93 -14.25
N GLN A 522 -28.95 -3.20 -13.20
CA GLN A 522 -28.58 -1.77 -13.23
C GLN A 522 -27.05 -1.55 -13.22
N ARG A 523 -26.27 -2.62 -13.11
CA ARG A 523 -24.81 -2.62 -13.17
C ARG A 523 -24.34 -2.41 -14.62
N ALA A 524 -23.37 -1.54 -14.82
CA ALA A 524 -22.77 -1.39 -16.14
C ALA A 524 -21.91 -2.62 -16.44
N PRO A 525 -21.94 -3.19 -17.66
CA PRO A 525 -21.10 -4.33 -18.02
C PRO A 525 -19.61 -3.96 -18.19
N THR A 526 -19.22 -2.72 -17.87
CA THR A 526 -17.89 -2.18 -18.12
C THR A 526 -17.19 -1.86 -16.81
N GLU A 527 -16.01 -2.44 -16.60
CA GLU A 527 -15.13 -2.12 -15.47
C GLU A 527 -14.77 -0.63 -15.49
N SER A 528 -15.06 0.10 -14.41
CA SER A 528 -14.67 1.51 -14.24
C SER A 528 -13.50 1.61 -13.27
N ILE A 529 -12.31 1.77 -13.84
CA ILE A 529 -11.05 1.90 -13.12
C ILE A 529 -10.46 3.28 -13.44
N ARG A 530 -10.60 4.22 -12.52
CA ARG A 530 -10.08 5.60 -12.68
C ARG A 530 -8.92 5.94 -11.75
N TYR A 531 -8.53 5.01 -10.89
CA TYR A 531 -7.51 5.24 -9.87
C TYR A 531 -6.10 4.80 -10.27
N TYR A 532 -5.96 4.06 -11.36
CA TYR A 532 -4.67 3.67 -11.94
C TYR A 532 -4.82 3.34 -13.43
N GLU A 533 -3.71 3.31 -14.15
CA GLU A 533 -3.61 2.70 -15.48
C GLU A 533 -2.59 1.56 -15.41
N ALA A 534 -2.80 0.49 -16.16
CA ALA A 534 -2.01 -0.73 -16.02
C ALA A 534 -0.59 -0.61 -16.62
N PRO A 535 0.44 -1.20 -15.96
CA PRO A 535 1.79 -1.27 -16.50
C PRO A 535 1.92 -2.30 -17.62
N LEU A 536 2.98 -2.16 -18.41
CA LEU A 536 3.57 -3.29 -19.15
C LEU A 536 4.22 -4.23 -18.12
N ARG A 537 3.53 -5.34 -17.86
CA ARG A 537 3.88 -6.30 -16.81
C ARG A 537 5.08 -7.15 -17.24
N ARG A 538 6.21 -6.96 -16.57
CA ARG A 538 7.42 -7.78 -16.72
C ARG A 538 7.64 -8.58 -15.45
N TRP A 539 6.65 -9.39 -15.10
CA TRP A 539 6.60 -10.12 -13.83
C TRP A 539 7.12 -11.54 -14.03
N GLY A 540 7.87 -12.05 -13.06
CA GLY A 540 8.47 -13.38 -13.16
C GLY A 540 8.99 -13.90 -11.83
N TYR A 541 9.38 -15.17 -11.85
CA TYR A 541 10.06 -15.78 -10.72
C TYR A 541 11.53 -15.33 -10.68
N ASP A 542 12.00 -14.96 -9.49
CA ASP A 542 13.41 -14.63 -9.28
C ASP A 542 14.20 -15.91 -8.99
N VAL A 543 15.00 -16.38 -9.97
CA VAL A 543 15.81 -17.59 -9.81
C VAL A 543 16.94 -17.42 -8.79
N GLY A 544 17.26 -16.20 -8.38
CA GLY A 544 18.17 -15.94 -7.25
C GLY A 544 17.70 -16.60 -5.96
N LEU A 545 16.39 -16.78 -5.78
CA LEU A 545 15.80 -17.48 -4.64
C LEU A 545 16.21 -18.97 -4.55
N GLN A 546 16.69 -19.59 -5.63
CA GLN A 546 17.18 -20.97 -5.63
C GLN A 546 18.64 -21.08 -5.17
N TYR A 547 19.43 -20.01 -5.31
CA TYR A 547 20.84 -19.96 -4.93
C TYR A 547 21.05 -19.38 -3.53
N ALA A 548 20.14 -18.51 -3.11
CA ALA A 548 20.21 -17.82 -1.84
C ALA A 548 19.80 -18.73 -0.67
N PRO A 549 20.30 -18.48 0.55
CA PRO A 549 19.74 -19.10 1.73
C PRO A 549 18.25 -18.74 1.86
N ALA A 550 17.46 -19.63 2.46
CA ALA A 550 16.04 -19.39 2.70
C ALA A 550 15.82 -18.05 3.43
N GLY A 551 14.80 -17.31 2.98
CA GLY A 551 14.41 -16.05 3.61
C GLY A 551 14.02 -16.24 5.09
N PRO A 552 14.00 -15.16 5.90
CA PRO A 552 13.72 -15.25 7.33
C PRO A 552 12.40 -15.95 7.68
N VAL A 553 11.34 -15.78 6.88
CA VAL A 553 10.07 -16.48 7.06
C VAL A 553 10.14 -17.89 6.51
N ALA A 554 10.62 -18.08 5.27
CA ALA A 554 10.78 -19.41 4.68
C ALA A 554 11.59 -20.36 5.58
N SER A 555 12.68 -19.88 6.19
CA SER A 555 13.52 -20.66 7.12
C SER A 555 12.77 -21.20 8.35
N ARG A 556 11.64 -20.59 8.72
CA ARG A 556 10.79 -21.01 9.84
C ARG A 556 9.72 -22.02 9.42
N PHE A 557 9.31 -22.01 8.15
CA PHE A 557 8.46 -23.05 7.58
C PHE A 557 9.22 -24.35 7.30
N VAL A 558 10.56 -24.30 7.35
CA VAL A 558 11.40 -25.50 7.45
C VAL A 558 11.29 -26.07 8.87
N THR A 559 10.10 -26.51 9.27
CA THR A 559 10.06 -27.79 9.98
C THR A 559 10.38 -28.82 8.90
N PRO A 560 11.57 -29.45 8.89
CA PRO A 560 11.70 -30.70 8.18
C PRO A 560 10.68 -31.63 8.83
N SER A 561 9.53 -31.78 8.18
CA SER A 561 8.77 -32.99 8.40
C SER A 561 9.71 -34.13 8.07
N ASN A 562 9.91 -35.03 9.01
CA ASN A 562 10.50 -36.35 8.75
C ASN A 562 9.67 -37.16 7.74
N THR A 563 8.50 -36.66 7.31
CA THR A 563 7.79 -37.11 6.12
C THR A 563 7.86 -36.05 5.02
N ARG A 564 8.84 -36.19 4.13
CA ARG A 564 8.79 -35.55 2.81
C ARG A 564 7.62 -36.14 2.03
N SER A 565 6.68 -35.32 1.61
CA SER A 565 5.76 -35.63 0.49
C SER A 565 6.42 -35.22 -0.82
N GLU A 566 7.59 -35.78 -1.10
CA GLU A 566 8.18 -35.76 -2.44
C GLU A 566 7.74 -37.08 -3.10
N PHE A 567 6.94 -37.02 -4.16
CA PHE A 567 6.58 -38.21 -4.96
C PHE A 567 7.75 -38.66 -5.87
N TYR A 568 8.97 -38.61 -5.35
CA TYR A 568 10.10 -39.33 -5.92
C TYR A 568 10.58 -40.31 -4.87
N ARG A 569 10.07 -41.54 -4.96
CA ARG A 569 10.71 -42.67 -4.29
C ARG A 569 12.00 -42.94 -5.07
N GLU A 570 13.14 -42.53 -4.52
CA GLU A 570 14.41 -43.13 -4.91
C GLU A 570 14.32 -44.62 -4.56
N LEU A 571 14.16 -45.43 -5.59
CA LEU A 571 14.22 -46.87 -5.47
C LEU A 571 15.65 -47.21 -5.03
N PRO A 572 15.86 -48.04 -3.99
CA PRO A 572 17.20 -48.48 -3.64
C PRO A 572 17.87 -49.11 -4.87
N LEU A 573 19.20 -49.00 -4.97
CA LEU A 573 19.97 -49.49 -6.12
C LEU A 573 19.68 -50.97 -6.47
N GLU A 574 19.27 -51.74 -5.45
CA GLU A 574 18.91 -53.16 -5.51
C GLU A 574 17.42 -53.43 -5.79
N ASP A 575 16.59 -52.40 -5.98
CA ASP A 575 15.19 -52.56 -6.34
C ASP A 575 15.09 -53.34 -7.67
N PRO A 576 14.22 -54.36 -7.76
CA PRO A 576 14.14 -55.21 -8.96
C PRO A 576 13.89 -54.46 -10.27
N TYR A 577 13.17 -53.33 -10.22
CA TYR A 577 12.93 -52.51 -11.40
C TYR A 577 14.19 -51.74 -11.82
N VAL A 578 14.90 -51.13 -10.86
CA VAL A 578 16.18 -50.43 -11.10
C VAL A 578 17.23 -51.42 -11.60
N ARG A 579 17.31 -52.62 -11.01
CA ARG A 579 18.25 -53.67 -11.45
C ARG A 579 17.96 -54.12 -12.88
N ARG A 580 16.69 -54.25 -13.28
CA ARG A 580 16.32 -54.55 -14.68
C ARG A 580 16.68 -53.41 -15.63
N LEU A 581 16.48 -52.16 -15.21
CA LEU A 581 16.82 -50.99 -16.03
C LEU A 581 18.33 -50.88 -16.26
N ARG A 582 19.13 -51.08 -15.19
CA ARG A 582 20.60 -51.11 -15.25
C ARG A 582 21.15 -52.34 -15.98
N CYS A 583 20.34 -53.38 -16.16
CA CYS A 583 20.66 -54.56 -16.96
C CYS A 583 20.09 -54.52 -18.38
N ALA A 584 19.39 -53.45 -18.76
CA ALA A 584 18.85 -53.30 -20.10
C ALA A 584 20.00 -53.21 -21.11
N THR A 585 19.81 -53.86 -22.26
CA THR A 585 20.74 -53.81 -23.38
C THR A 585 20.10 -53.09 -24.55
N VAL A 586 20.89 -52.26 -25.24
CA VAL A 586 20.52 -51.65 -26.51
C VAL A 586 21.56 -52.11 -27.52
N SER A 587 21.09 -52.75 -28.60
CA SER A 587 21.96 -53.34 -29.64
C SER A 587 23.00 -54.34 -29.09
N GLY A 588 22.63 -55.09 -28.04
CA GLY A 588 23.49 -56.10 -27.41
C GLY A 588 24.53 -55.53 -26.42
N VAL A 589 24.55 -54.22 -26.20
CA VAL A 589 25.45 -53.56 -25.25
C VAL A 589 24.65 -53.08 -24.04
N ARG A 590 25.16 -53.33 -22.83
CA ARG A 590 24.55 -52.89 -21.59
C ARG A 590 24.55 -51.37 -21.51
N VAL A 591 23.40 -50.79 -21.16
CA VAL A 591 23.24 -49.33 -21.04
C VAL A 591 24.01 -48.79 -19.83
N ASP A 592 24.10 -49.56 -18.75
CA ASP A 592 24.92 -49.23 -17.58
C ASP A 592 26.35 -49.76 -17.75
N PRO A 593 27.38 -48.90 -17.74
CA PRO A 593 28.77 -49.29 -17.94
C PRO A 593 29.46 -49.87 -16.68
N ASP A 594 28.76 -49.99 -15.54
CA ASP A 594 29.32 -50.52 -14.30
C ASP A 594 29.68 -52.02 -14.41
N PRO A 595 30.97 -52.39 -14.39
CA PRO A 595 31.42 -53.77 -14.54
C PRO A 595 31.20 -54.62 -13.27
N GLN A 596 30.89 -54.01 -12.12
CA GLN A 596 30.67 -54.72 -10.86
C GLN A 596 29.20 -55.07 -10.62
N LEU A 597 28.29 -54.57 -11.45
CA LEU A 597 26.85 -54.81 -11.32
C LEU A 597 26.46 -56.19 -11.85
N THR A 598 26.04 -57.10 -10.96
CA THR A 598 25.54 -58.44 -11.33
C THR A 598 24.06 -58.41 -11.73
N CYS A 599 23.75 -58.80 -12.96
CA CYS A 599 22.37 -58.99 -13.43
C CYS A 599 21.83 -60.35 -12.97
N PRO A 600 20.55 -60.43 -12.58
CA PRO A 600 19.88 -61.72 -12.37
C PRO A 600 19.71 -62.50 -13.68
#